data_AF-A0A1J6L2M0-F1
#
_entry.id   AF-A0A1J6L2M0-F1
#
_cell.length_a   1.000
_cell.length_b   1.000
_cell.length_c   1.000
_cell.angle_alpha   90.00
_cell.angle_beta   90.00
_cell.angle_gamma   90.00
#
_symmetry.space_group_name_H-M   'P 1'
#
loop_
_entity.id
_entity.type
_entity.pdbx_description
1 polymer ?
#
loop_
_entity_poly.entity_id
_entity_poly.type
_entity_poly.pdbx_seq_one_letter_code
_entity_poly.pdbx_strand_id
1 'polypeptide(L)'
;MEILAFYNGLRLALSHNLVLLIMEIDSPVLIQLLSSNNLAFSHMLMDCRQLMEKLGSPQVCHIFREANAAADKLACYGKGRDPAMGKNVLVFV
;
A
#
# COMPACT_ATOMS: atom_id res chain seq x y z
N MET A 1 3.09 -5.59 7.82
CA MET A 1 3.25 -4.21 8.34
C MET A 1 2.80 -3.26 7.25
N GLU A 2 1.99 -2.26 7.58
CA GLU A 2 1.31 -1.39 6.60
C GLU A 2 2.29 -0.58 5.74
N ILE A 3 3.32 0.02 6.34
CA ILE A 3 4.34 0.78 5.62
C ILE A 3 5.08 -0.06 4.55
N LEU A 4 5.31 -1.35 4.83
CA LEU A 4 5.94 -2.27 3.87
C LEU A 4 4.99 -2.61 2.72
N ALA A 5 3.69 -2.80 3.01
CA ALA A 5 2.69 -3.03 1.98
C ALA A 5 2.60 -1.83 1.04
N PHE A 6 2.62 -0.61 1.59
CA PHE A 6 2.66 0.62 0.83
C PHE A 6 3.91 0.76 -0.04
N TYR A 7 5.10 0.53 0.53
CA TYR A 7 6.36 0.53 -0.22
C TYR A 7 6.34 -0.46 -1.39
N ASN A 8 5.84 -1.68 -1.17
CA ASN A 8 5.73 -2.68 -2.22
C ASN A 8 4.73 -2.27 -3.31
N GLY A 9 3.60 -1.68 -2.95
CA GLY A 9 2.63 -1.13 -3.90
C GLY A 9 3.24 -0.02 -4.79
N LEU A 10 4.01 0.88 -4.20
CA LEU A 10 4.73 1.94 -4.93
C LEU A 10 5.74 1.38 -5.92
N ARG A 11 6.52 0.37 -5.50
CA ARG A 11 7.49 -0.29 -6.39
C ARG A 11 6.81 -1.00 -7.55
N LEU A 12 5.68 -1.66 -7.28
CA LEU A 12 4.89 -2.35 -8.31
C LEU A 12 4.32 -1.34 -9.32
N ALA A 13 3.75 -0.24 -8.84
CA ALA A 13 3.24 0.82 -9.71
C ALA A 13 4.34 1.39 -10.62
N LEU A 14 5.54 1.63 -10.08
CA LEU A 14 6.69 2.08 -10.86
C LEU A 14 7.17 1.05 -11.86
N SER A 15 7.27 -0.24 -11.48
CA SER A 15 7.73 -1.28 -12.40
C SER A 15 6.79 -1.49 -13.59
N HIS A 16 5.51 -1.19 -13.41
CA HIS A 16 4.49 -1.23 -14.47
C HIS A 16 4.27 0.11 -15.17
N ASN A 17 5.05 1.16 -14.84
CA ASN A 17 4.91 2.52 -15.37
C ASN A 17 3.47 3.06 -15.27
N LEU A 18 2.78 2.77 -14.16
CA LEU A 18 1.43 3.29 -13.95
C LEU A 18 1.49 4.81 -13.73
N VAL A 19 0.60 5.54 -14.39
CA VAL A 19 0.49 7.00 -14.34
C VAL A 19 -0.87 7.42 -13.80
N LEU A 20 -0.97 8.64 -13.26
CA LEU A 20 -2.22 9.24 -12.73
C LEU A 20 -2.88 8.41 -11.63
N LEU A 21 -2.08 7.91 -10.70
CA LEU A 21 -2.55 7.07 -9.62
C LEU A 21 -3.25 7.88 -8.52
N ILE A 22 -4.32 7.30 -7.99
CA ILE A 22 -4.86 7.64 -6.68
C ILE A 22 -4.44 6.53 -5.73
N MET A 23 -3.84 6.89 -4.60
CA MET A 23 -3.47 5.94 -3.57
C MET A 23 -4.47 5.97 -2.43
N GLU A 24 -5.22 4.89 -2.30
CA GLU A 24 -6.20 4.70 -1.24
C GLU A 24 -5.58 3.91 -0.08
N ILE A 25 -5.66 4.45 1.13
CA ILE A 25 -5.05 3.88 2.33
C ILE A 25 -6.10 3.83 3.44
N ASP A 26 -6.27 2.68 4.09
CA ASP A 26 -7.19 2.48 5.22
C ASP A 26 -6.55 2.67 6.60
N SER A 27 -5.29 3.08 6.62
CA SER A 27 -4.54 3.40 7.82
C SER A 27 -4.33 4.91 7.95
N PRO A 28 -5.09 5.60 8.82
CA PRO A 28 -4.86 7.01 9.10
C PRO A 28 -3.50 7.26 9.76
N VAL A 29 -2.98 6.26 10.50
CA VAL A 29 -1.63 6.30 11.08
C VAL A 29 -0.58 6.37 9.99
N LEU A 30 -0.70 5.57 8.93
CA LEU A 30 0.24 5.60 7.81
C LEU A 30 0.21 6.95 7.08
N ILE A 31 -0.98 7.50 6.83
CA ILE A 31 -1.13 8.83 6.21
C ILE A 31 -0.43 9.89 7.05
N GLN A 32 -0.66 9.89 8.36
CA GLN A 32 0.01 10.82 9.28
C GLN A 32 1.53 10.62 9.28
N LEU A 33 2.00 9.37 9.25
CA LEU A 33 3.43 9.05 9.18
C LEU A 33 4.07 9.59 7.89
N LEU A 34 3.39 9.44 6.74
CA LEU A 34 3.82 9.96 5.45
C LEU A 34 3.87 11.48 5.38
N SER A 35 3.12 12.20 6.23
CA SER A 35 3.25 13.65 6.36
C SER A 35 4.30 14.05 7.39
N SER A 36 4.50 13.24 8.43
CA SER A 36 5.43 13.53 9.54
C SER A 36 6.90 13.25 9.20
N ASN A 37 7.81 13.85 9.98
CA ASN A 37 9.23 13.54 9.94
C ASN A 37 9.61 12.54 11.04
N ASN A 38 8.94 11.37 11.04
CA ASN A 38 9.13 10.36 12.08
C ASN A 38 10.54 9.73 12.00
N LEU A 39 11.33 9.89 13.07
CA LEU A 39 12.71 9.42 13.14
C LEU A 39 12.84 7.89 13.18
N ALA A 40 11.85 7.16 13.70
CA ALA A 40 11.90 5.70 13.80
C ALA A 40 11.77 4.99 12.44
N PHE A 41 11.06 5.61 11.49
CA PHE A 41 10.84 5.07 10.15
C PHE A 41 11.42 5.97 9.04
N SER A 42 12.35 6.86 9.40
CA SER A 42 12.86 7.92 8.51
C SER A 42 13.32 7.40 7.16
N HIS A 43 14.16 6.36 7.13
CA HIS A 43 14.66 5.76 5.88
C HIS A 43 13.52 5.27 4.97
N MET A 44 12.59 4.50 5.52
CA MET A 44 11.50 3.89 4.75
C MET A 44 10.49 4.94 4.28
N LEU A 45 10.21 5.95 5.10
CA LEU A 45 9.36 7.08 4.74
C LEU A 45 10.00 7.95 3.65
N MET A 46 11.32 8.18 3.72
CA MET A 46 12.05 8.88 2.67
C MET A 46 11.98 8.13 1.34
N ASP A 47 12.23 6.81 1.34
CA ASP A 47 12.13 5.99 0.14
C ASP A 47 10.72 6.04 -0.44
N CYS A 48 9.68 5.92 0.39
CA CYS A 48 8.30 6.01 -0.06
C CYS A 48 8.00 7.38 -0.70
N ARG A 49 8.46 8.48 -0.11
CA ARG A 49 8.30 9.83 -0.69
C ARG A 49 8.98 9.97 -2.04
N GLN A 50 10.22 9.47 -2.16
CA GLN A 50 10.94 9.47 -3.44
C GLN A 50 10.23 8.63 -4.52
N LEU A 51 9.65 7.49 -4.16
CA LEU A 51 8.88 6.68 -5.09
C LEU A 51 7.59 7.38 -5.51
N MET A 52 6.90 8.07 -4.59
CA MET A 52 5.73 8.88 -4.90
C MET A 52 6.07 10.02 -5.86
N GLU A 53 7.20 10.72 -5.65
CA GLU A 53 7.66 11.77 -6.57
C GLU A 53 7.92 11.21 -7.97
N LYS A 54 8.53 10.04 -8.08
CA LYS A 54 8.74 9.35 -9.38
C LYS A 54 7.43 8.94 -10.06
N LEU A 55 6.36 8.73 -9.30
CA LEU A 55 5.01 8.45 -9.80
C LEU A 55 4.19 9.72 -10.11
N GLY A 56 4.82 10.90 -10.02
CA GLY A 56 4.14 12.18 -10.27
C GLY A 56 3.35 12.71 -9.09
N SER A 57 3.75 12.37 -7.86
CA SER A 57 3.12 12.82 -6.61
C SER A 57 1.62 12.49 -6.56
N PRO A 58 1.26 11.20 -6.59
CA PRO A 58 -0.14 10.76 -6.59
C PRO A 58 -0.91 11.27 -5.37
N GLN A 59 -2.20 11.52 -5.55
CA GLN A 59 -3.08 11.90 -4.45
C GLN A 59 -3.23 10.73 -3.48
N VAL A 60 -3.03 11.00 -2.18
CA VAL A 60 -3.24 10.02 -1.12
C VAL A 60 -4.59 10.30 -0.44
N CYS A 61 -5.47 9.30 -0.43
CA CYS A 61 -6.81 9.38 0.13
C CYS A 61 -6.98 8.34 1.24
N HIS A 62 -7.63 8.75 2.33
CA HIS A 62 -8.07 7.82 3.36
C HIS A 62 -9.37 7.13 2.92
N ILE A 63 -9.43 5.80 3.02
CA ILE A 63 -10.65 5.02 2.82
C ILE A 63 -10.98 4.19 4.06
N PHE A 64 -12.24 3.79 4.21
CA PHE A 64 -12.60 2.86 5.28
C PHE A 64 -12.12 1.44 4.93
N ARG A 65 -11.79 0.65 5.96
CA ARG A 65 -11.27 -0.71 5.80
C ARG A 65 -12.19 -1.61 4.97
N GLU A 66 -13.50 -1.42 5.07
CA GLU A 66 -14.51 -2.13 4.30
C GLU A 66 -14.35 -1.93 2.79
N ALA A 67 -13.92 -0.73 2.38
CA ALA A 67 -13.60 -0.43 0.98
C ALA A 67 -12.23 -0.98 0.55
N ASN A 68 -11.34 -1.28 1.50
CA ASN A 68 -10.01 -1.84 1.26
C ASN A 68 -9.93 -3.38 1.38
N ALA A 69 -11.08 -4.07 1.33
CA ALA A 69 -11.14 -5.50 1.57
C ALA A 69 -10.28 -6.35 0.61
N ALA A 70 -10.03 -5.87 -0.62
CA ALA A 70 -9.16 -6.55 -1.58
C ALA A 70 -7.70 -6.58 -1.11
N ALA A 71 -7.15 -5.45 -0.67
CA ALA A 71 -5.78 -5.37 -0.18
C ALA A 71 -5.59 -6.16 1.12
N ASP A 72 -6.55 -6.11 2.04
CA ASP A 72 -6.52 -6.89 3.30
C ASP A 72 -6.49 -8.40 3.01
N LYS A 73 -7.32 -8.87 2.06
CA LYS A 73 -7.30 -10.28 1.61
C LYS A 73 -5.96 -10.68 1.01
N LEU A 74 -5.38 -9.86 0.13
CA LEU A 74 -4.06 -10.14 -0.45
C LEU A 74 -2.96 -10.20 0.63
N ALA A 75 -3.00 -9.31 1.62
CA ALA A 75 -2.08 -9.33 2.74
C ALA A 75 -2.27 -10.56 3.65
N CYS A 76 -3.51 -10.98 3.90
CA CYS A 76 -3.84 -12.21 4.62
C CYS A 76 -3.34 -13.46 3.88
N TYR A 77 -3.51 -13.51 2.56
CA TYR A 77 -3.03 -14.58 1.71
C TYR A 77 -1.50 -14.71 1.79
N GLY A 78 -0.76 -13.59 1.63
CA GLY A 78 0.69 -13.58 1.75
C GLY A 78 1.22 -14.00 3.13
N LYS A 79 0.40 -13.85 4.18
CA LYS A 79 0.72 -14.29 5.55
C LYS A 79 0.39 -15.77 5.80
N GLY A 80 -0.20 -16.47 4.83
CA GLY A 80 -0.70 -17.83 4.98
C GLY A 80 -1.85 -17.94 5.98
N ARG A 81 -2.61 -16.85 6.18
CA ARG A 81 -3.72 -16.77 7.15
C ARG A 81 -5.10 -16.76 6.50
N ASP A 82 -5.18 -17.05 5.21
CA ASP A 82 -6.46 -17.07 4.50
C ASP A 82 -7.21 -18.39 4.79
N PRO A 83 -8.42 -18.36 5.39
CA PRO A 83 -9.25 -19.56 5.54
C PRO A 83 -9.69 -20.18 4.20
N ALA A 84 -9.54 -19.48 3.07
CA ALA A 84 -9.82 -19.98 1.73
C ALA A 84 -8.65 -20.70 1.04
N MET A 85 -7.49 -20.84 1.71
CA MET A 85 -6.26 -21.42 1.14
C MET A 85 -6.35 -22.91 0.70
N GLY A 86 -7.55 -23.52 0.78
CA GLY A 86 -7.86 -24.84 0.24
C GLY A 86 -8.67 -24.85 -1.06
N LYS A 87 -8.97 -23.69 -1.68
CA LYS A 87 -9.71 -23.63 -2.95
C LYS A 87 -8.89 -22.86 -3.99
N ASN A 88 -8.78 -23.42 -5.20
CA ASN A 88 -8.21 -22.75 -6.37
C ASN A 88 -9.07 -21.52 -6.70
N VAL A 89 -8.83 -20.40 -6.02
CA VAL A 89 -9.53 -19.15 -6.23
C VAL A 89 -8.62 -18.26 -7.06
N LEU A 90 -9.04 -18.00 -8.29
CA LEU A 90 -8.46 -16.97 -9.15
C LEU A 90 -9.04 -15.63 -8.68
N VAL A 91 -8.21 -14.79 -8.06
CA VAL A 91 -8.59 -13.42 -7.69
C VAL A 91 -8.25 -12.52 -8.86
N PHE A 92 -9.27 -11.99 -9.53
CA PHE A 92 -9.10 -10.89 -10.48
C PHE A 92 -8.91 -9.59 -9.68
N VAL A 93 -7.83 -8.89 -9.99
CA VAL A 93 -7.55 -7.53 -9.50
C VAL A 93 -8.35 -6.52 -10.31
#